data_AF-A0AAD1WUN2-F1
#
_entry.id   AF-A0AAD1WUN2-F1
#
_cell.length_a   1.000
_cell.length_b   1.000
_cell.length_c   1.000
_cell.angle_alpha   90.00
_cell.angle_beta   90.00
_cell.angle_gamma   90.00
#
_symmetry.space_group_name_H-M   'P 1'
#
loop_
_entity.id
_entity.type
_entity.pdbx_description
1 polymer ?
#
loop_
_entity_poly.entity_id
_entity_poly.type
_entity_poly.pdbx_seq_one_letter_code
_entity_poly.pdbx_strand_id
1 'polypeptide(L)'
;MVRNKKLLTQGGPPHCQTGTMDDFVSTPGTLGGSGPADNMALGSPDLESAGSSTADGVWEDTLALIRQELAAISGQKKTDTSSLIQDLRTAVRKEIAALCTDLSAVEERVEALETEAQTSRRQHQAVEIATTRQRNLLLSLRHQVEDLEYRSRRHNIRIRGLPEPDATPVPDTITALFQEILGRDCPPEIQFDRVHRALGPPRPDD
;
A
#
# COMPACT_ATOMS: atom_id res chain seq x y z
N MET A 1 28.94 -33.34 9.96
CA MET A 1 28.82 -32.09 10.74
C MET A 1 27.70 -31.25 10.09
N VAL A 2 26.46 -31.42 10.56
CA VAL A 2 25.64 -30.36 11.20
C VAL A 2 25.15 -29.33 10.15
N ARG A 3 23.88 -29.24 9.74
CA ARG A 3 22.67 -29.01 10.54
C ARG A 3 21.39 -29.36 9.76
N ASN A 4 20.47 -30.00 10.48
CA ASN A 4 19.03 -30.05 10.23
C ASN A 4 18.41 -28.65 10.19
N LYS A 5 17.35 -28.48 9.39
CA LYS A 5 16.22 -27.59 9.70
C LYS A 5 14.92 -28.16 9.11
N LYS A 6 14.20 -28.92 9.94
CA LYS A 6 12.74 -29.03 9.90
C LYS A 6 12.15 -27.85 10.68
N LEU A 7 10.91 -27.50 10.32
CA LEU A 7 9.87 -26.70 10.99
C LEU A 7 9.49 -25.47 10.14
N LEU A 8 8.25 -25.00 10.05
CA LEU A 8 6.90 -25.45 10.40
C LEU A 8 6.07 -24.17 10.19
N THR A 9 5.15 -24.07 9.22
CA THR A 9 4.05 -23.08 9.25
C THR A 9 2.93 -23.51 8.29
N GLN A 10 1.80 -23.98 8.84
CA GLN A 10 0.50 -23.28 8.92
C GLN A 10 -0.20 -23.25 7.54
N GLY A 11 -1.24 -24.04 7.31
CA GLY A 11 -2.53 -23.93 7.99
C GLY A 11 -3.46 -23.06 7.14
N GLY A 12 -3.87 -23.56 5.98
CA GLY A 12 -4.78 -22.85 5.07
C GLY A 12 -6.21 -22.82 5.65
N PRO A 13 -6.92 -21.68 5.56
CA PRO A 13 -8.25 -21.55 6.14
C PRO A 13 -9.31 -22.31 5.32
N PRO A 14 -10.36 -22.83 5.96
CA PRO A 14 -11.40 -23.64 5.32
C PRO A 14 -12.39 -22.80 4.51
N HIS A 15 -12.86 -23.40 3.41
CA HIS A 15 -14.02 -22.99 2.62
C HIS A 15 -15.20 -22.56 3.51
N CYS A 16 -15.60 -21.29 3.40
CA CYS A 16 -16.87 -20.82 3.91
C CYS A 16 -17.98 -21.26 2.96
N GLN A 17 -18.88 -22.08 3.49
CA GLN A 17 -20.10 -22.55 2.84
C GLN A 17 -21.04 -21.36 2.61
N THR A 18 -21.55 -21.23 1.39
CA THR A 18 -22.64 -20.32 1.06
C THR A 18 -23.93 -20.90 1.60
N GLY A 19 -24.37 -20.40 2.76
CA GLY A 19 -25.70 -20.67 3.30
C GLY A 19 -26.76 -19.94 2.48
N THR A 20 -27.60 -20.71 1.81
CA THR A 20 -28.89 -20.28 1.24
C THR A 20 -29.84 -19.96 2.40
N MET A 21 -30.16 -18.68 2.58
CA MET A 21 -31.23 -18.22 3.47
C MET A 21 -32.45 -17.92 2.58
N ASP A 22 -33.21 -18.95 2.28
CA ASP A 22 -34.54 -18.83 1.67
C ASP A 22 -35.60 -19.25 2.70
N ASP A 23 -36.49 -18.28 2.97
CA ASP A 23 -37.90 -18.41 3.27
C ASP A 23 -38.35 -19.19 4.51
N PHE A 24 -38.45 -18.44 5.60
CA PHE A 24 -39.23 -18.73 6.80
C PHE A 24 -40.74 -18.68 6.48
N VAL A 25 -41.30 -19.80 6.05
CA VAL A 25 -42.76 -20.01 5.98
C VAL A 25 -43.31 -20.19 7.39
N SER A 26 -44.05 -19.20 7.88
CA SER A 26 -44.86 -19.33 9.10
C SER A 26 -46.18 -20.04 8.78
N THR A 27 -46.38 -21.19 9.42
CA THR A 27 -47.64 -21.93 9.52
C THR A 27 -48.65 -21.21 10.43
N PRO A 28 -49.97 -21.28 10.18
CA PRO A 28 -50.98 -20.91 11.17
C PRO A 28 -51.29 -22.11 12.08
N GLY A 29 -50.95 -21.98 13.36
CA GLY A 29 -51.35 -22.92 14.40
C GLY A 29 -52.73 -22.58 14.97
N THR A 30 -53.72 -23.44 14.67
CA THR A 30 -55.06 -23.42 15.25
C THR A 30 -55.21 -24.61 16.20
N LEU A 31 -55.32 -24.36 17.50
CA LEU A 31 -55.85 -25.25 18.55
C LEU A 31 -56.44 -24.32 19.63
N GLY A 32 -57.74 -24.32 19.92
CA GLY A 32 -58.46 -25.31 20.74
C GLY A 32 -58.31 -24.94 22.23
N GLY A 33 -59.32 -24.75 23.08
CA GLY A 33 -60.77 -24.94 23.01
C GLY A 33 -61.40 -24.64 24.38
N SER A 34 -62.53 -25.32 24.65
CA SER A 34 -63.30 -25.49 25.90
C SER A 34 -64.41 -24.48 26.25
N GLY A 35 -65.66 -24.95 26.18
CA GLY A 35 -66.81 -24.45 26.95
C GLY A 35 -66.73 -24.89 28.43
N PRO A 36 -67.82 -25.10 29.18
CA PRO A 36 -69.25 -24.91 28.91
C PRO A 36 -69.94 -23.96 29.93
N ALA A 37 -71.18 -23.54 29.69
CA ALA A 37 -72.07 -23.09 30.78
C ALA A 37 -73.54 -23.18 30.35
N ASP A 38 -74.22 -24.18 30.89
CA ASP A 38 -75.66 -24.17 31.11
C ASP A 38 -76.04 -22.96 31.96
N ASN A 39 -77.09 -22.21 31.59
CA ASN A 39 -77.93 -21.56 32.60
C ASN A 39 -79.30 -21.15 32.06
N MET A 40 -80.29 -21.96 32.45
CA MET A 40 -81.55 -21.55 33.08
C MET A 40 -82.28 -20.33 32.49
N ALA A 41 -83.32 -20.63 31.71
CA ALA A 41 -84.45 -19.74 31.53
C ALA A 41 -85.12 -19.48 32.90
N LEU A 42 -85.01 -18.24 33.38
CA LEU A 42 -85.79 -17.72 34.50
C LEU A 42 -86.52 -16.46 34.04
N GLY A 43 -87.77 -16.38 34.48
CA GLY A 43 -88.83 -15.59 33.88
C GLY A 43 -88.64 -14.09 33.91
N SER A 44 -89.31 -13.46 32.96
CA SER A 44 -89.68 -12.06 32.96
C SER A 44 -90.55 -11.74 34.18
N PRO A 45 -90.21 -10.72 34.98
CA PRO A 45 -91.20 -9.87 35.60
C PRO A 45 -91.36 -8.63 34.73
N ASP A 46 -92.59 -8.42 34.26
CA ASP A 46 -93.04 -7.13 33.78
C ASP A 46 -92.81 -6.09 34.87
N LEU A 47 -91.89 -5.16 34.60
CA LEU A 47 -91.72 -3.92 35.34
C LEU A 47 -91.88 -2.80 34.31
N GLU A 48 -93.14 -2.42 34.13
CA GLU A 48 -93.47 -1.08 33.69
C GLU A 48 -92.77 -0.06 34.59
N SER A 49 -92.36 1.05 33.98
CA SER A 49 -92.51 2.41 34.52
C SER A 49 -91.23 3.25 34.53
N ALA A 50 -91.39 4.41 33.89
CA ALA A 50 -90.75 5.69 34.20
C ALA A 50 -89.31 5.94 33.71
N GLY A 51 -89.23 6.43 32.47
CA GLY A 51 -88.61 7.72 32.15
C GLY A 51 -87.09 7.86 32.26
N SER A 52 -86.37 7.71 31.14
CA SER A 52 -85.05 8.34 30.92
C SER A 52 -84.66 8.39 29.43
N SER A 53 -85.54 8.87 28.55
CA SER A 53 -85.28 8.96 27.10
C SER A 53 -84.27 10.03 26.67
N THR A 54 -83.60 10.71 27.61
CA THR A 54 -82.63 11.79 27.33
C THR A 54 -81.21 11.43 27.75
N ALA A 55 -80.98 10.47 28.65
CA ALA A 55 -79.63 10.07 29.07
C ALA A 55 -79.03 8.96 28.19
N ASP A 56 -79.85 8.02 27.72
CA ASP A 56 -79.37 6.88 26.91
C ASP A 56 -78.87 7.31 25.52
N GLY A 57 -79.51 8.31 24.90
CA GLY A 57 -79.04 8.87 23.62
C GLY A 57 -77.73 9.63 23.73
N VAL A 58 -77.49 10.31 24.85
CA VAL A 58 -76.24 11.07 25.09
C VAL A 58 -75.04 10.12 25.25
N TRP A 59 -75.24 8.94 25.82
CA TRP A 59 -74.18 7.92 25.93
C TRP A 59 -73.90 7.24 24.59
N GLU A 60 -74.92 7.00 23.77
CA GLU A 60 -74.73 6.48 22.40
C GLU A 60 -73.96 7.49 21.52
N ASP A 61 -74.31 8.79 21.61
CA ASP A 61 -73.64 9.86 20.86
C ASP A 61 -72.18 10.06 21.30
N THR A 62 -71.91 10.02 22.60
CA THR A 62 -70.53 10.12 23.12
C THR A 62 -69.68 8.89 22.77
N LEU A 63 -70.27 7.69 22.75
CA LEU A 63 -69.59 6.48 22.27
C LEU A 63 -69.31 6.53 20.77
N ALA A 64 -70.23 7.07 19.97
CA ALA A 64 -70.02 7.28 18.53
C ALA A 64 -68.85 8.24 18.26
N LEU A 65 -68.77 9.34 19.02
CA LEU A 65 -67.67 10.30 18.92
C LEU A 65 -66.33 9.67 19.32
N ILE A 66 -66.28 8.93 20.43
CA ILE A 66 -65.06 8.24 20.87
C ILE A 66 -64.60 7.22 19.82
N ARG A 67 -65.52 6.46 19.21
CA ARG A 67 -65.19 5.51 18.13
C ARG A 67 -64.65 6.23 16.90
N GLN A 68 -65.23 7.37 16.53
CA GLN A 68 -64.76 8.20 15.42
C GLN A 68 -63.35 8.75 15.69
N GLU A 69 -63.10 9.26 16.90
CA GLU A 69 -61.78 9.76 17.31
C GLU A 69 -60.73 8.64 17.37
N LEU A 70 -61.07 7.46 17.89
CA LEU A 70 -60.18 6.30 17.86
C LEU A 70 -59.88 5.82 16.43
N ALA A 71 -60.88 5.86 15.54
CA ALA A 71 -60.68 5.57 14.13
C ALA A 71 -59.77 6.61 13.45
N ALA A 72 -59.93 7.89 13.77
CA ALA A 72 -59.08 8.97 13.28
C ALA A 72 -57.64 8.83 13.79
N ILE A 73 -57.43 8.64 15.10
CA ILE A 73 -56.12 8.46 15.72
C ILE A 73 -55.42 7.21 15.18
N SER A 74 -56.14 6.09 15.04
CA SER A 74 -55.54 4.87 14.49
C SER A 74 -55.24 4.99 12.99
N GLY A 75 -56.04 5.74 12.23
CA GLY A 75 -55.77 6.11 10.85
C GLY A 75 -54.50 6.96 10.72
N GLN A 76 -54.40 8.03 11.51
CA GLN A 76 -53.23 8.92 11.55
C GLN A 76 -51.95 8.18 11.95
N LYS A 77 -52.00 7.35 12.99
CA LYS A 77 -50.82 6.54 13.38
C LYS A 77 -50.35 5.61 12.28
N LYS A 78 -51.27 5.02 11.51
CA LYS A 78 -50.93 4.17 10.37
C LYS A 78 -50.31 4.97 9.22
N THR A 79 -50.81 6.17 8.94
CA THR A 79 -50.23 7.04 7.91
C THR A 79 -48.85 7.55 8.32
N ASP A 80 -48.68 7.98 9.57
CA ASP A 80 -47.41 8.52 10.09
C ASP A 80 -46.32 7.45 10.15
N THR A 81 -46.66 6.23 10.57
CA THR A 81 -45.73 5.10 10.54
C THR A 81 -45.38 4.71 9.10
N SER A 82 -46.34 4.72 8.19
CA SER A 82 -46.08 4.44 6.78
C SER A 82 -45.18 5.50 6.14
N SER A 83 -45.41 6.79 6.43
CA SER A 83 -44.57 7.88 5.92
C SER A 83 -43.16 7.80 6.49
N LEU A 84 -42.99 7.57 7.79
CA LEU A 84 -41.67 7.42 8.41
C LEU A 84 -40.89 6.25 7.78
N ILE A 85 -41.53 5.11 7.52
CA ILE A 85 -40.90 3.96 6.87
C ILE A 85 -40.48 4.31 5.43
N GLN A 86 -41.30 5.07 4.69
CA GLN A 86 -40.96 5.53 3.35
C GLN A 86 -39.79 6.52 3.37
N ASP A 87 -39.78 7.46 4.31
CA ASP A 87 -38.70 8.43 4.49
C ASP A 87 -37.39 7.74 4.86
N LEU A 88 -37.41 6.80 5.80
CA LEU A 88 -36.23 5.99 6.13
C LEU A 88 -35.76 5.17 4.93
N ARG A 89 -36.67 4.55 4.19
CA ARG A 89 -36.33 3.78 2.99
C ARG A 89 -35.66 4.66 1.92
N THR A 90 -36.17 5.87 1.70
CA THR A 90 -35.59 6.80 0.72
C THR A 90 -34.25 7.34 1.18
N ALA A 91 -34.10 7.69 2.47
CA ALA A 91 -32.83 8.10 3.06
C ALA A 91 -31.77 7.00 2.93
N VAL A 92 -32.08 5.76 3.33
CA VAL A 92 -31.16 4.63 3.21
C VAL A 92 -30.76 4.37 1.75
N ARG A 93 -31.71 4.43 0.81
CA ARG A 93 -31.41 4.29 -0.63
C ARG A 93 -30.48 5.39 -1.14
N LYS A 94 -30.68 6.62 -0.68
CA LYS A 94 -29.84 7.76 -1.05
C LYS A 94 -28.42 7.58 -0.53
N GLU A 95 -28.27 7.19 0.74
CA GLU A 95 -26.96 6.93 1.34
C GLU A 95 -26.25 5.75 0.65
N ILE A 96 -26.96 4.65 0.35
CA ILE A 96 -26.39 3.54 -0.41
C ILE A 96 -25.92 4.00 -1.80
N ALA A 97 -26.71 4.81 -2.50
CA ALA A 97 -26.32 5.33 -3.80
C ALA A 97 -25.08 6.23 -3.70
N ALA A 98 -24.98 7.07 -2.67
CA ALA A 98 -23.81 7.90 -2.42
C ALA A 98 -22.56 7.07 -2.10
N LEU A 99 -22.70 6.03 -1.27
CA LEU A 99 -21.61 5.11 -0.97
C LEU A 99 -21.15 4.35 -2.22
N CYS A 100 -22.06 3.94 -3.09
CA CYS A 100 -21.69 3.31 -4.36
C CYS A 100 -20.89 4.27 -5.25
N THR A 101 -21.29 5.55 -5.34
CA THR A 101 -20.52 6.54 -6.12
C THR A 101 -19.15 6.81 -5.53
N ASP A 102 -19.05 6.90 -4.20
CA ASP A 102 -17.77 7.11 -3.53
C ASP A 102 -16.85 5.90 -3.71
N LEU A 103 -17.40 4.69 -3.65
CA LEU A 103 -16.66 3.45 -3.85
C LEU A 103 -16.10 3.38 -5.28
N SER A 104 -16.92 3.66 -6.30
CA SER A 104 -16.44 3.71 -7.69
C SER A 104 -15.36 4.77 -7.90
N ALA A 105 -15.49 5.95 -7.27
CA ALA A 105 -14.46 6.99 -7.35
C ALA A 105 -13.15 6.56 -6.67
N VAL A 106 -13.22 5.78 -5.58
CA VAL A 106 -12.04 5.21 -4.93
C VAL A 106 -11.40 4.14 -5.79
N GLU A 107 -12.19 3.26 -6.41
CA GLU A 107 -11.70 2.23 -7.35
C GLU A 107 -10.91 2.86 -8.50
N GLU A 108 -11.47 3.87 -9.18
CA GLU A 108 -10.78 4.59 -10.26
C GLU A 108 -9.46 5.22 -9.81
N ARG A 109 -9.44 5.81 -8.60
CA ARG A 109 -8.22 6.39 -8.03
C ARG A 109 -7.17 5.34 -7.69
N VAL A 110 -7.58 4.17 -7.20
CA VAL A 110 -6.68 3.05 -6.91
C VAL A 110 -6.07 2.52 -8.21
N GLU A 111 -6.87 2.31 -9.25
CA GLU A 111 -6.38 1.88 -10.56
C GLU A 111 -5.38 2.88 -11.16
N ALA A 112 -5.68 4.18 -11.07
CA ALA A 112 -4.76 5.23 -11.51
C ALA A 112 -3.43 5.20 -10.74
N LEU A 113 -3.47 5.03 -9.41
CA LEU A 113 -2.27 4.94 -8.58
C LEU A 113 -1.46 3.67 -8.88
N GLU A 114 -2.11 2.54 -9.11
CA GLU A 114 -1.43 1.28 -9.46
C GLU A 114 -0.71 1.39 -10.81
N THR A 115 -1.35 1.99 -11.81
CA THR A 115 -0.74 2.19 -13.13
C THR A 115 0.44 3.17 -13.07
N GLU A 116 0.32 4.25 -12.29
CA GLU A 116 1.41 5.20 -12.06
C GLU A 116 2.57 4.55 -11.31
N ALA A 117 2.29 3.81 -10.22
CA ALA A 117 3.29 3.10 -9.45
C ALA A 117 4.05 2.08 -10.31
N GLN A 118 3.34 1.35 -11.16
CA GLN A 118 3.96 0.38 -12.07
C GLN A 118 4.83 1.07 -13.12
N THR A 119 4.41 2.22 -13.63
CA THR A 119 5.20 3.03 -14.58
C THR A 119 6.47 3.57 -13.91
N SER A 120 6.33 4.16 -12.72
CA SER A 120 7.44 4.65 -11.91
C SER A 120 8.44 3.54 -11.59
N ARG A 121 7.96 2.35 -11.22
CA ARG A 121 8.82 1.18 -10.95
C ARG A 121 9.65 0.79 -12.18
N ARG A 122 9.03 0.74 -13.37
CA ARG A 122 9.73 0.42 -14.62
C ARG A 122 10.79 1.47 -14.95
N GLN A 123 10.48 2.75 -14.77
CA GLN A 123 11.43 3.84 -15.00
C GLN A 123 12.63 3.75 -14.03
N HIS A 124 12.37 3.54 -12.75
CA HIS A 124 13.43 3.35 -11.75
C HIS A 124 14.34 2.17 -12.10
N GLN A 125 13.77 1.01 -12.45
CA GLN A 125 14.55 -0.16 -12.87
C GLN A 125 15.41 0.13 -14.11
N ALA A 126 14.87 0.84 -15.10
CA ALA A 126 15.64 1.22 -16.28
C ALA A 126 16.83 2.13 -15.93
N VAL A 127 16.63 3.09 -15.04
CA VAL A 127 17.71 3.98 -14.55
C VAL A 127 18.75 3.23 -13.75
N GLU A 128 18.36 2.29 -12.88
CA GLU A 128 19.29 1.45 -12.11
C GLU A 128 20.17 0.61 -13.03
N ILE A 129 19.59 -0.01 -14.06
CA ILE A 129 20.33 -0.79 -15.07
C ILE A 129 21.31 0.11 -15.82
N ALA A 130 20.86 1.29 -16.29
CA ALA A 130 21.71 2.24 -17.00
C ALA A 130 22.89 2.72 -16.13
N THR A 131 22.61 3.06 -14.87
CA THR A 131 23.61 3.52 -13.90
C THR A 131 24.65 2.44 -13.62
N THR A 132 24.20 1.19 -13.44
CA THR A 132 25.10 0.05 -13.22
C THR A 132 25.99 -0.19 -14.44
N ARG A 133 25.42 -0.10 -15.65
CA ARG A 133 26.18 -0.21 -16.91
C ARG A 133 27.22 0.90 -17.03
N GLN A 134 26.84 2.15 -16.77
CA GLN A 134 27.77 3.29 -16.81
C GLN A 134 28.90 3.13 -15.80
N ARG A 135 28.59 2.70 -14.56
CA ARG A 135 29.60 2.43 -13.53
C ARG A 135 30.62 1.39 -13.99
N ASN A 136 30.16 0.30 -14.59
CA ASN A 136 31.02 -0.76 -15.10
C ASN A 136 31.91 -0.27 -16.25
N LEU A 137 31.37 0.54 -17.16
CA LEU A 137 32.15 1.16 -18.24
C LEU A 137 33.23 2.10 -17.69
N LEU A 138 32.89 2.93 -16.70
CA LEU A 138 33.86 3.83 -16.06
C LEU A 138 34.98 3.06 -15.36
N LEU A 139 34.66 1.96 -14.67
CA LEU A 139 35.68 1.10 -14.06
C LEU A 139 36.60 0.46 -15.10
N SER A 140 36.02 -0.03 -16.21
CA SER A 140 36.81 -0.61 -17.30
C SER A 140 37.73 0.44 -17.95
N LEU A 141 37.21 1.62 -18.26
CA LEU A 141 38.00 2.73 -18.81
C LEU A 141 39.12 3.14 -17.85
N ARG A 142 38.82 3.23 -16.55
CA ARG A 142 39.82 3.53 -15.54
C ARG A 142 40.95 2.51 -15.53
N HIS A 143 40.64 1.22 -15.55
CA HIS A 143 41.67 0.17 -15.60
C HIS A 143 42.50 0.22 -16.89
N GLN A 144 41.89 0.56 -18.02
CA GLN A 144 42.62 0.75 -19.27
C GLN A 144 43.58 1.95 -19.18
N VAL A 145 43.13 3.07 -18.62
CA VAL A 145 43.99 4.24 -18.39
C VAL A 145 45.13 3.89 -17.43
N GLU A 146 44.86 3.20 -16.33
CA GLU A 146 45.87 2.76 -15.37
C GLU A 146 46.92 1.82 -16.03
N ASP A 147 46.50 0.88 -16.88
CA ASP A 147 47.44 0.01 -17.60
C ASP A 147 48.27 0.78 -18.62
N LEU A 148 47.67 1.71 -19.37
CA LEU A 148 48.39 2.57 -20.31
C LEU A 148 49.41 3.47 -19.59
N GLU A 149 49.02 4.07 -18.46
CA GLU A 149 49.94 4.86 -17.63
C GLU A 149 51.09 4.00 -17.10
N TYR A 150 50.79 2.79 -16.61
CA TYR A 150 51.81 1.90 -16.11
C TYR A 150 52.79 1.50 -17.23
N ARG A 151 52.29 1.08 -18.40
CA ARG A 151 53.14 0.74 -19.56
C ARG A 151 53.97 1.91 -20.05
N SER A 152 53.41 3.12 -20.05
CA SER A 152 54.15 4.35 -20.38
C SER A 152 55.30 4.60 -19.39
N ARG A 153 55.13 4.24 -18.11
CA ARG A 153 56.16 4.39 -17.07
C ARG A 153 57.13 3.21 -16.91
N ARG A 154 56.82 2.02 -17.45
CA ARG A 154 57.64 0.81 -17.27
C ARG A 154 59.11 0.98 -17.68
N HIS A 155 59.38 1.77 -18.72
CA HIS A 155 60.73 2.01 -19.23
C HIS A 155 61.36 3.32 -18.70
N ASN A 156 60.68 4.01 -17.77
CA ASN A 156 61.14 5.28 -17.24
C ASN A 156 61.77 5.06 -15.86
N ILE A 157 63.08 5.30 -15.75
CA ILE A 157 63.81 5.24 -14.48
C ILE A 157 63.94 6.66 -13.90
N ARG A 158 63.60 6.82 -12.62
CA ARG A 158 63.79 8.08 -11.88
C ARG A 158 64.90 7.93 -10.85
N ILE A 159 66.02 8.61 -11.08
CA ILE A 159 67.17 8.64 -10.16
C ILE A 159 67.06 9.87 -9.27
N ARG A 160 67.24 9.69 -7.96
CA ARG A 160 67.17 10.76 -6.94
C ARG A 160 68.50 10.87 -6.22
N GLY A 161 68.86 12.08 -5.74
CA GLY A 161 70.10 12.31 -5.01
C GLY A 161 71.34 12.52 -5.89
N LEU A 162 71.15 12.70 -7.21
CA LEU A 162 72.24 13.11 -8.09
C LEU A 162 72.54 14.60 -7.90
N PRO A 163 73.80 14.97 -7.57
CA PRO A 163 74.21 16.37 -7.48
C PRO A 163 73.97 17.09 -8.81
N GLU A 164 73.77 18.40 -8.77
CA GLU A 164 73.66 19.19 -10.00
C GLU A 164 75.03 19.25 -10.70
N PRO A 165 75.10 19.00 -12.02
CA PRO A 165 76.35 19.06 -12.74
C PRO A 165 76.68 20.52 -13.05
N ASP A 166 77.93 20.91 -12.78
CA ASP A 166 78.40 22.27 -13.10
C ASP A 166 78.70 22.45 -14.61
N ALA A 167 78.93 21.35 -15.36
CA ALA A 167 79.29 21.41 -16.79
C ALA A 167 79.03 20.13 -17.61
N THR A 168 78.83 18.96 -16.99
CA THR A 168 78.68 17.70 -17.73
C THR A 168 77.25 17.48 -18.24
N PRO A 169 77.07 16.99 -19.47
CA PRO A 169 75.75 16.62 -19.95
C PRO A 169 75.20 15.46 -19.10
N VAL A 170 73.89 15.53 -18.82
CA VAL A 170 73.16 14.55 -18.01
C VAL A 170 73.33 13.09 -18.49
N PRO A 171 73.29 12.74 -19.79
CA PRO A 171 73.46 11.35 -20.24
C PRO A 171 74.83 10.76 -19.87
N ASP A 172 75.91 11.53 -19.94
CA ASP A 172 77.26 11.06 -19.62
C ASP A 172 77.37 10.72 -18.13
N THR A 173 76.80 11.57 -17.28
CA THR A 173 76.79 11.38 -15.82
C THR A 173 76.03 10.11 -15.44
N ILE A 174 74.90 9.84 -16.11
CA ILE A 174 74.09 8.63 -15.89
C ILE A 174 74.82 7.38 -16.41
N THR A 175 75.51 7.49 -17.55
CA THR A 175 76.27 6.37 -18.12
C THR A 175 77.43 5.97 -17.21
N ALA A 176 78.18 6.94 -16.68
CA ALA A 176 79.23 6.70 -15.69
C ALA A 176 78.67 6.03 -14.42
N LEU A 177 77.52 6.50 -13.93
CA LEU A 177 76.85 5.90 -12.78
C LEU A 177 76.47 4.42 -13.03
N PHE A 178 75.89 4.11 -14.19
CA PHE A 178 75.53 2.73 -14.51
C PHE A 178 76.74 1.83 -14.72
N GLN A 179 77.84 2.34 -15.29
CA GLN A 179 79.10 1.60 -15.40
C GLN A 179 79.69 1.30 -14.03
N GLU A 180 79.62 2.25 -13.09
CA GLU A 180 80.04 2.04 -11.71
C GLU A 180 79.20 0.98 -10.99
N ILE A 181 77.87 1.03 -11.14
CA ILE A 181 76.94 0.12 -10.45
C ILE A 181 76.97 -1.30 -11.04
N LEU A 182 76.94 -1.42 -12.37
CA LEU A 182 76.84 -2.71 -13.07
C LEU A 182 78.21 -3.36 -13.34
N GLY A 183 79.30 -2.57 -13.31
CA GLY A 183 80.65 -3.06 -13.48
C GLY A 183 80.83 -3.86 -14.78
N ARG A 184 81.24 -5.14 -14.63
CA ARG A 184 81.52 -6.05 -15.77
C ARG A 184 80.28 -6.49 -16.54
N ASP A 185 79.09 -6.36 -15.94
CA ASP A 185 77.82 -6.74 -16.57
C ASP A 185 77.18 -5.56 -17.32
N CYS A 186 77.87 -4.41 -17.37
CA CYS A 186 77.39 -3.24 -18.09
C CYS A 186 77.55 -3.45 -19.61
N PRO A 187 76.48 -3.28 -20.41
CA PRO A 187 76.59 -3.31 -21.87
C PRO A 187 77.49 -2.15 -22.36
N PRO A 188 78.18 -2.35 -23.50
CA PRO A 188 79.16 -1.37 -24.00
C PRO A 188 78.54 -0.04 -24.43
N GLU A 189 77.25 -0.03 -24.76
CA GLU A 189 76.49 1.17 -25.11
C GLU A 189 75.11 1.12 -24.44
N ILE A 190 74.78 2.15 -23.66
CA ILE A 190 73.46 2.31 -23.04
C ILE A 190 72.67 3.29 -23.91
N GLN A 191 71.66 2.80 -24.61
CA GLN A 191 70.77 3.63 -25.43
C GLN A 191 69.70 4.28 -24.56
N PHE A 192 69.57 5.60 -24.69
CA PHE A 192 68.51 6.36 -24.04
C PHE A 192 67.62 7.01 -25.10
N ASP A 193 66.31 6.83 -24.97
CA ASP A 193 65.35 7.53 -25.83
C ASP A 193 65.21 9.00 -25.41
N ARG A 194 65.14 9.27 -24.10
CA ARG A 194 65.13 10.62 -23.52
C ARG A 194 65.81 10.64 -22.14
N VAL A 195 66.69 11.62 -21.93
CA VAL A 195 67.33 11.88 -20.63
C VAL A 195 67.20 13.35 -20.28
N HIS A 196 66.59 13.65 -19.15
CA HIS A 196 66.43 15.02 -18.66
C HIS A 196 66.25 15.03 -17.14
N ARG A 197 66.56 16.17 -16.52
CA ARG A 197 66.17 16.42 -15.12
C ARG A 197 64.68 16.74 -15.06
N ALA A 198 63.99 16.18 -14.07
CA ALA A 198 62.60 16.52 -13.84
C ALA A 198 62.52 17.96 -13.32
N LEU A 199 61.73 18.81 -13.98
CA LEU A 199 61.36 20.12 -13.46
C LEU A 199 60.52 19.91 -12.20
N GLY A 200 61.07 20.24 -11.04
CA GLY A 200 60.40 20.18 -9.76
C GLY A 200 60.90 21.31 -8.87
N PRO A 201 60.09 21.74 -7.88
CA PRO A 201 60.55 22.75 -6.93
C PRO A 201 61.85 22.28 -6.26
N PRO A 202 62.80 23.21 -6.00
CA PRO A 202 64.02 22.86 -5.29
C PRO A 202 63.66 22.19 -3.97
N ARG A 203 64.45 21.20 -3.57
CA ARG A 203 64.26 20.58 -2.26
C ARG A 203 64.52 21.65 -1.19
N PRO A 204 63.73 21.68 -0.10
CA PRO A 204 64.10 22.49 1.05
C PRO A 204 65.48 22.04 1.54
N ASP A 205 66.35 23.00 1.80
CA ASP A 205 67.64 22.75 2.43
C ASP A 205 67.37 22.26 3.86
N ASP A 206 67.81 21.04 4.18
CA ASP A 206 67.82 20.50 5.57
C ASP A 206 68.97 21.12 6.37
#